data_AF-A0A9W7XMG4-F1
#
_entry.id   AF-A0A9W7XMG4-F1
#
_cell.length_a   1.000
_cell.length_b   1.000
_cell.length_c   1.000
_cell.angle_alpha   90.00
_cell.angle_beta   90.00
_cell.angle_gamma   90.00
#
_symmetry.space_group_name_H-M   'P 1'
#
loop_
_entity.id
_entity.type
_entity.pdbx_description
1 polymer ?
#
loop_
_entity_poly.entity_id
_entity_poly.type
_entity_poly.pdbx_seq_one_letter_code
_entity_poly.pdbx_strand_id
1 'polypeptide(L)'
;MPETIRLEGKSQRLSAIIKRVASARRFVVVTGAGISVSCGIPDFRSSDGIFRQIQETHGDLITSGRDLFDASVIFRSSETASIFYRWMTHLRYQCTDALPGAAHRFIRQLADRGVLLRSYTQNIDGLERKAGLAVWDPYAEKDSSGYIPWKNAQSVPLHGSMDRLVCQLCSSSFTFSEKPDEQANSAGDACPDCTARSDARAAHGRRTLPAGKLRPTVVLYEEPHPHCEDIAKIISHDSRALASRRDSKTTNVVLIFGTTLKVPGCRQLVRRLATASPENTITILVNNEPVCGKSWDGIVDYQIIGSVEDWCSRIERQWNAQTKITRWARTRKRVDSNEKENKEHDQNASFNKQLPVRPPTSKKRKACSASDSENTEVFVDVVTVGREVPDQHASKKPKPAQAYSDGFVPARRSLRIAEKRSLEDFENILASQQIQTSIQICT
;
A
#
# COMPACT_ATOMS: atom_id res chain seq x y z
N MET A 1 -14.76 27.54 0.25
CA MET A 1 -13.72 27.01 -0.66
C MET A 1 -12.52 26.57 0.17
N PRO A 2 -11.73 25.58 -0.28
CA PRO A 2 -10.56 25.09 0.47
C PRO A 2 -9.51 26.17 0.72
N GLU A 3 -8.94 26.19 1.93
CA GLU A 3 -7.89 27.15 2.31
C GLU A 3 -6.60 26.82 1.54
N THR A 4 -6.19 27.71 0.65
CA THR A 4 -5.03 27.49 -0.23
C THR A 4 -3.77 28.11 0.37
N ILE A 5 -2.73 27.29 0.57
CA ILE A 5 -1.49 27.65 1.27
C ILE A 5 -0.31 27.20 0.40
N ARG A 6 0.67 28.07 0.16
CA ARG A 6 1.95 27.66 -0.46
C ARG A 6 2.84 26.99 0.59
N LEU A 7 3.52 25.92 0.18
CA LEU A 7 4.47 25.20 1.02
C LEU A 7 5.73 26.03 1.30
N GLU A 8 6.09 26.92 0.38
CA GLU A 8 7.19 27.87 0.49
C GLU A 8 6.98 28.88 1.64
N GLY A 9 8.04 29.11 2.42
CA GLY A 9 8.04 30.07 3.54
C GLY A 9 7.66 29.50 4.91
N LYS A 10 7.78 30.34 5.94
CA LYS A 10 7.53 30.01 7.35
C LYS A 10 6.16 30.51 7.81
N SER A 11 5.08 29.92 7.30
CA SER A 11 3.72 30.21 7.78
C SER A 11 3.43 29.55 9.13
N GLN A 12 2.95 30.33 10.10
CA GLN A 12 2.46 29.83 11.39
C GLN A 12 1.26 28.89 11.21
N ARG A 13 0.39 29.19 10.22
CA ARG A 13 -0.78 28.38 9.85
C ARG A 13 -0.35 27.01 9.31
N LEU A 14 0.59 27.00 8.35
CA LEU A 14 1.20 25.76 7.83
C LEU A 14 1.85 24.93 8.94
N SER A 15 2.56 25.59 9.86
CA SER A 15 3.19 24.94 11.02
C SER A 15 2.16 24.32 11.98
N ALA A 16 0.99 24.94 12.16
CA ALA A 16 -0.10 24.38 12.95
C ALA A 16 -0.75 23.15 12.28
N ILE A 17 -0.95 23.20 10.95
CA ILE A 17 -1.47 22.07 10.16
C ILE A 17 -0.49 20.89 10.24
N ILE A 18 0.80 21.11 9.99
CA ILE A 18 1.87 20.09 10.10
C ILE A 18 1.87 19.42 11.47
N LYS A 19 1.72 20.20 12.57
CA LYS A 19 1.61 19.65 13.93
C LYS A 19 0.36 18.80 14.14
N ARG A 20 -0.81 19.26 13.66
CA ARG A 20 -2.11 18.56 13.78
C ARG A 20 -2.15 17.27 12.97
N VAL A 21 -1.53 17.26 11.79
CA VAL A 21 -1.34 16.05 10.96
C VAL A 21 -0.35 15.10 11.63
N ALA A 22 0.80 15.58 12.10
CA ALA A 22 1.80 14.73 12.76
C ALA A 22 1.28 14.03 14.02
N SER A 23 0.28 14.59 14.72
CA SER A 23 -0.38 13.98 15.88
C SER A 23 -1.61 13.12 15.56
N ALA A 24 -1.98 12.98 14.28
CA ALA A 24 -3.12 12.15 13.87
C ALA A 24 -2.84 10.66 14.08
N ARG A 25 -3.91 9.87 14.25
CA ARG A 25 -3.81 8.43 14.55
C ARG A 25 -4.32 7.51 13.44
N ARG A 26 -4.99 8.07 12.44
CA ARG A 26 -5.62 7.31 11.35
C ARG A 26 -5.48 8.09 10.05
N PHE A 27 -4.75 7.50 9.10
CA PHE A 27 -4.47 8.10 7.80
C PHE A 27 -5.09 7.28 6.69
N VAL A 28 -5.79 7.95 5.77
CA VAL A 28 -6.06 7.43 4.43
C VAL A 28 -5.33 8.30 3.43
N VAL A 29 -4.58 7.70 2.51
CA VAL A 29 -3.79 8.41 1.50
C VAL A 29 -4.32 8.05 0.11
N VAL A 30 -4.64 9.04 -0.70
CA VAL A 30 -5.05 8.87 -2.11
C VAL A 30 -3.95 9.44 -3.00
N THR A 31 -3.34 8.61 -3.83
CA THR A 31 -2.15 8.98 -4.64
C THR A 31 -2.45 8.98 -6.13
N GLY A 32 -1.60 9.67 -6.90
CA GLY A 32 -1.55 9.60 -8.36
C GLY A 32 -0.15 9.89 -8.88
N ALA A 33 0.00 9.92 -10.21
CA ALA A 33 1.30 9.86 -10.89
C ALA A 33 2.34 10.90 -10.42
N GLY A 34 1.89 12.05 -9.90
CA GLY A 34 2.78 13.08 -9.34
C GLY A 34 3.66 12.63 -8.16
N ILE A 35 3.40 11.46 -7.55
CA ILE A 35 4.31 10.87 -6.54
C ILE A 35 5.43 9.99 -7.13
N SER A 36 5.33 9.63 -8.42
CA SER A 36 6.26 8.74 -9.13
C SER A 36 7.16 9.50 -10.13
N VAL A 37 6.89 10.78 -10.41
CA VAL A 37 7.71 11.62 -11.31
C VAL A 37 9.16 11.71 -10.86
N SER A 38 9.41 11.90 -9.55
CA SER A 38 10.78 11.91 -8.98
C SER A 38 11.45 10.53 -8.97
N CYS A 39 10.71 9.46 -9.27
CA CYS A 39 11.21 8.08 -9.32
C CYS A 39 11.69 7.69 -10.73
N GLY A 40 11.68 8.61 -11.69
CA GLY A 40 12.04 8.36 -13.09
C GLY A 40 10.88 7.85 -13.97
N ILE A 41 9.67 7.74 -13.41
CA ILE A 41 8.47 7.33 -14.16
C ILE A 41 7.75 8.59 -14.64
N PRO A 42 7.71 8.87 -15.96
CA PRO A 42 7.03 10.05 -16.48
C PRO A 42 5.53 9.98 -16.19
N ASP A 43 4.90 11.13 -15.96
CA ASP A 43 3.44 11.17 -15.86
C ASP A 43 2.78 11.15 -17.26
N PHE A 44 1.46 11.02 -17.27
CA PHE A 44 0.69 10.91 -18.51
C PHE A 44 0.36 12.26 -19.18
N ARG A 45 0.67 13.40 -18.56
CA ARG A 45 -0.01 14.68 -18.86
C ARG A 45 0.87 15.92 -18.88
N SER A 46 2.10 15.86 -18.39
CA SER A 46 3.04 16.98 -18.43
C SER A 46 3.65 17.19 -19.82
N SER A 47 4.37 18.30 -20.00
CA SER A 47 5.07 18.70 -21.25
C SER A 47 6.06 17.66 -21.78
N ASP A 48 6.56 16.82 -20.89
CA ASP A 48 7.58 15.79 -21.14
C ASP A 48 7.03 14.39 -20.81
N GLY A 49 5.70 14.31 -20.64
CA GLY A 49 4.99 13.09 -20.28
C GLY A 49 4.78 12.11 -21.44
N ILE A 50 4.32 10.91 -21.07
CA ILE A 50 4.16 9.73 -21.95
C ILE A 50 3.41 10.03 -23.25
N PHE A 51 2.37 10.87 -23.19
CA PHE A 51 1.57 11.18 -24.37
C PHE A 51 2.40 11.78 -25.51
N ARG A 52 3.33 12.67 -25.22
CA ARG A 52 4.12 13.37 -26.24
C ARG A 52 5.01 12.42 -27.03
N GLN A 53 5.70 11.51 -26.34
CA GLN A 53 6.54 10.48 -26.97
C GLN A 53 5.75 9.60 -27.95
N ILE A 54 4.50 9.28 -27.58
CA ILE A 54 3.61 8.48 -28.41
C ILE A 54 3.05 9.31 -29.57
N GLN A 55 2.69 10.57 -29.36
CA GLN A 55 2.21 11.48 -30.40
C GLN A 55 3.29 11.73 -31.48
N GLU A 56 4.56 11.89 -31.06
CA GLU A 56 5.72 12.04 -31.95
C GLU A 56 5.98 10.79 -32.83
N THR A 57 5.48 9.61 -32.42
CA THR A 57 5.71 8.32 -33.12
C THR A 57 4.46 7.77 -33.84
N HIS A 58 3.26 8.08 -33.34
CA HIS A 58 1.98 7.46 -33.73
C HIS A 58 0.78 8.45 -33.71
N GLY A 59 1.03 9.75 -33.91
CA GLY A 59 0.02 10.81 -33.79
C GLY A 59 -1.22 10.65 -34.67
N ASP A 60 -1.12 9.96 -35.81
CA ASP A 60 -2.26 9.67 -36.71
C ASP A 60 -3.26 8.67 -36.13
N LEU A 61 -2.81 7.82 -35.20
CA LEU A 61 -3.62 6.75 -34.56
C LEU A 61 -4.00 7.08 -33.11
N ILE A 62 -3.19 7.90 -32.43
CA ILE A 62 -3.34 8.25 -31.02
C ILE A 62 -3.34 9.78 -30.91
N THR A 63 -4.53 10.36 -30.93
CA THR A 63 -4.76 11.81 -30.99
C THR A 63 -4.69 12.47 -29.60
N SER A 64 -4.91 11.69 -28.54
CA SER A 64 -4.83 12.16 -27.15
C SER A 64 -4.20 11.11 -26.22
N GLY A 65 -3.64 11.58 -25.10
CA GLY A 65 -3.10 10.69 -24.06
C GLY A 65 -4.15 9.83 -23.35
N ARG A 66 -5.44 10.09 -23.59
CA ARG A 66 -6.54 9.21 -23.16
C ARG A 66 -6.68 8.01 -24.10
N ASP A 67 -6.41 8.18 -25.39
CA ASP A 67 -6.72 7.19 -26.44
C ASP A 67 -5.95 5.88 -26.24
N LEU A 68 -4.69 5.95 -25.81
CA LEU A 68 -3.88 4.79 -25.42
C LEU A 68 -4.49 4.01 -24.25
N PHE A 69 -5.33 4.65 -23.44
CA PHE A 69 -6.01 4.07 -22.29
C PHE A 69 -7.51 3.90 -22.52
N ASP A 70 -8.01 4.07 -23.74
CA ASP A 70 -9.44 3.95 -24.04
C ASP A 70 -9.70 2.61 -24.73
N ALA A 71 -10.48 1.73 -24.08
CA ALA A 71 -10.76 0.40 -24.59
C ALA A 71 -11.42 0.43 -25.99
N SER A 72 -12.22 1.48 -26.28
CA SER A 72 -12.90 1.66 -27.57
C SER A 72 -11.96 2.08 -28.71
N VAL A 73 -10.76 2.57 -28.38
CA VAL A 73 -9.73 2.97 -29.35
C VAL A 73 -8.67 1.88 -29.50
N ILE A 74 -8.13 1.34 -28.40
CA ILE A 74 -7.05 0.35 -28.48
C ILE A 74 -7.49 -1.02 -29.00
N PHE A 75 -8.77 -1.39 -28.86
CA PHE A 75 -9.29 -2.64 -29.41
C PHE A 75 -10.03 -2.46 -30.75
N ARG A 76 -9.92 -1.28 -31.38
CA ARG A 76 -10.47 -1.01 -32.71
C ARG A 76 -9.71 -1.74 -33.82
N SER A 77 -8.38 -1.88 -33.69
CA SER A 77 -7.55 -2.58 -34.68
C SER A 77 -6.44 -3.39 -33.99
N SER A 78 -5.86 -4.34 -34.73
CA SER A 78 -4.68 -5.09 -34.30
C SER A 78 -3.44 -4.20 -34.11
N GLU A 79 -3.37 -3.09 -34.85
CA GLU A 79 -2.28 -2.12 -34.80
C GLU A 79 -2.31 -1.27 -33.53
N THR A 80 -3.46 -0.67 -33.18
CA THR A 80 -3.58 0.12 -31.94
C THR A 80 -3.39 -0.77 -30.70
N ALA A 81 -3.88 -2.01 -30.73
CA ALA A 81 -3.60 -3.00 -29.69
C ALA A 81 -2.10 -3.33 -29.59
N SER A 82 -1.39 -3.48 -30.72
CA SER A 82 0.06 -3.73 -30.74
C SER A 82 0.86 -2.58 -30.13
N ILE A 83 0.50 -1.33 -30.47
CA ILE A 83 1.11 -0.12 -29.88
C ILE A 83 0.91 -0.12 -28.37
N PHE A 84 -0.31 -0.38 -27.89
CA PHE A 84 -0.64 -0.49 -26.47
C PHE A 84 0.20 -1.56 -25.75
N TYR A 85 0.29 -2.77 -26.30
CA TYR A 85 1.04 -3.87 -25.69
C TYR A 85 2.55 -3.60 -25.63
N ARG A 86 3.13 -3.10 -26.72
CA ARG A 86 4.55 -2.71 -26.76
C ARG A 86 4.85 -1.61 -25.74
N TRP A 87 3.96 -0.62 -25.64
CA TRP A 87 4.11 0.47 -24.69
C TRP A 87 3.97 0.01 -23.23
N MET A 88 2.98 -0.84 -22.92
CA MET A 88 2.83 -1.43 -21.58
C MET A 88 4.06 -2.25 -21.16
N THR A 89 4.66 -2.97 -22.10
CA THR A 89 5.90 -3.72 -21.88
C THR A 89 7.08 -2.79 -21.61
N HIS A 90 7.20 -1.68 -22.35
CA HIS A 90 8.21 -0.66 -22.09
C HIS A 90 8.04 0.01 -20.71
N LEU A 91 6.81 0.40 -20.33
CA LEU A 91 6.54 0.98 -19.02
C LEU A 91 6.81 -0.03 -17.89
N ARG A 92 6.50 -1.32 -18.07
CA ARG A 92 6.84 -2.37 -17.11
C ARG A 92 8.34 -2.41 -16.82
N TYR A 93 9.19 -2.31 -17.84
CA TYR A 93 10.65 -2.28 -17.64
C TYR A 93 11.10 -1.01 -16.90
N GLN A 94 10.62 0.19 -17.29
CA GLN A 94 10.91 1.42 -16.54
C GLN A 94 10.50 1.30 -15.06
N CYS A 95 9.33 0.72 -14.78
CA CYS A 95 8.85 0.52 -13.42
C CYS A 95 9.63 -0.57 -12.67
N THR A 96 10.29 -1.50 -13.37
CA THR A 96 11.20 -2.51 -12.80
C THR A 96 12.49 -1.87 -12.29
N ASP A 97 13.04 -0.88 -12.98
CA ASP A 97 14.25 -0.16 -12.56
C ASP A 97 13.97 0.96 -11.54
N ALA A 98 12.77 1.54 -11.56
CA ALA A 98 12.39 2.64 -10.67
C ALA A 98 12.42 2.25 -9.17
N LEU A 99 12.89 3.18 -8.34
CA LEU A 99 12.96 3.04 -6.88
C LEU A 99 11.89 3.90 -6.18
N PRO A 100 11.32 3.45 -5.05
CA PRO A 100 10.30 4.22 -4.32
C PRO A 100 10.82 5.57 -3.79
N GLY A 101 10.25 6.67 -4.29
CA GLY A 101 10.53 8.05 -3.87
C GLY A 101 10.08 8.40 -2.45
N ALA A 102 10.24 9.68 -2.07
CA ALA A 102 9.99 10.11 -0.69
C ALA A 102 8.54 9.91 -0.23
N ALA A 103 7.57 10.15 -1.12
CA ALA A 103 6.14 9.95 -0.82
C ALA A 103 5.81 8.47 -0.52
N HIS A 104 6.36 7.53 -1.30
CA HIS A 104 6.18 6.10 -1.07
C HIS A 104 6.76 5.66 0.28
N ARG A 105 7.98 6.13 0.60
CA ARG A 105 8.63 5.88 1.90
C ARG A 105 7.87 6.50 3.07
N PHE A 106 7.24 7.65 2.88
CA PHE A 106 6.35 8.27 3.88
C PHE A 106 5.10 7.42 4.15
N ILE A 107 4.49 6.82 3.13
CA ILE A 107 3.32 5.93 3.29
C ILE A 107 3.72 4.62 3.99
N ARG A 108 4.86 4.00 3.64
CA ARG A 108 5.46 2.88 4.40
C ARG A 108 5.67 3.25 5.86
N GLN A 109 6.21 4.44 6.12
CA GLN A 109 6.41 4.98 7.46
C GLN A 109 5.12 5.23 8.27
N LEU A 110 3.98 5.51 7.63
CA LEU A 110 2.66 5.55 8.27
C LEU A 110 2.20 4.13 8.65
N ALA A 111 2.49 3.14 7.81
CA ALA A 111 2.18 1.73 8.06
C ALA A 111 3.05 1.15 9.19
N ASP A 112 4.36 1.46 9.23
CA ASP A 112 5.27 1.06 10.31
C ASP A 112 4.87 1.62 11.68
N ARG A 113 4.30 2.83 11.69
CA ARG A 113 3.75 3.48 12.90
C ARG A 113 2.37 2.94 13.29
N GLY A 114 1.76 2.05 12.50
CA GLY A 114 0.43 1.50 12.75
C GLY A 114 -0.71 2.52 12.61
N VAL A 115 -0.49 3.66 11.94
CA VAL A 115 -1.48 4.73 11.76
C VAL A 115 -2.06 4.82 10.36
N LEU A 116 -1.50 4.09 9.38
CA LEU A 116 -2.11 3.96 8.05
C LEU A 116 -3.33 3.02 8.13
N LEU A 117 -4.51 3.55 7.80
CA LEU A 117 -5.71 2.74 7.52
C LEU A 117 -5.65 2.20 6.09
N ARG A 118 -5.35 3.05 5.11
CA ARG A 118 -5.22 2.64 3.71
C ARG A 118 -4.44 3.64 2.85
N SER A 119 -3.71 3.13 1.86
CA SER A 119 -3.33 3.86 0.66
C SER A 119 -4.20 3.40 -0.51
N TYR A 120 -4.83 4.33 -1.23
CA TYR A 120 -5.55 4.08 -2.46
C TYR A 120 -4.77 4.73 -3.59
N THR A 121 -4.18 3.92 -4.47
CA THR A 121 -3.32 4.42 -5.54
C THR A 121 -3.99 4.36 -6.89
N GLN A 122 -3.87 5.45 -7.66
CA GLN A 122 -4.23 5.48 -9.07
C GLN A 122 -3.10 4.97 -9.97
N ASN A 123 -1.92 4.73 -9.39
CA ASN A 123 -0.74 4.30 -10.13
C ASN A 123 -0.81 2.80 -10.39
N ILE A 124 -0.12 2.39 -11.44
CA ILE A 124 0.01 0.99 -11.89
C ILE A 124 1.47 0.51 -11.80
N ASP A 125 2.38 1.37 -11.33
CA ASP A 125 3.84 1.23 -11.34
C ASP A 125 4.41 0.22 -10.31
N GLY A 126 3.61 -0.19 -9.32
CA GLY A 126 4.03 -1.15 -8.29
C GLY A 126 5.00 -0.58 -7.24
N LEU A 127 5.26 0.74 -7.25
CA LEU A 127 6.21 1.36 -6.31
C LEU A 127 5.74 1.24 -4.84
N GLU A 128 4.45 1.14 -4.56
CA GLU A 128 3.96 0.83 -3.22
C GLU A 128 4.42 -0.55 -2.73
N ARG A 129 4.43 -1.57 -3.60
CA ARG A 129 4.91 -2.92 -3.26
C ARG A 129 6.41 -2.90 -2.99
N LYS A 130 7.18 -2.21 -3.84
CA LYS A 130 8.62 -1.99 -3.66
C LYS A 130 8.96 -1.18 -2.41
N ALA A 131 8.09 -0.27 -1.99
CA ALA A 131 8.20 0.43 -0.71
C ALA A 131 7.92 -0.48 0.50
N GLY A 132 7.59 -1.76 0.29
CA GLY A 132 7.28 -2.72 1.33
C GLY A 132 5.86 -2.61 1.87
N LEU A 133 4.91 -1.97 1.17
CA LEU A 133 3.51 -1.97 1.57
C LEU A 133 2.84 -3.30 1.22
N ALA A 134 1.93 -3.75 2.09
CA ALA A 134 1.06 -4.87 1.81
C ALA A 134 0.03 -4.50 0.71
N VAL A 135 0.38 -4.66 -0.57
CA VAL A 135 -0.51 -4.31 -1.69
C VAL A 135 -1.52 -5.45 -1.94
N TRP A 136 -2.81 -5.11 -1.99
CA TRP A 136 -3.87 -6.05 -2.37
C TRP A 136 -3.71 -6.49 -3.82
N ASP A 137 -3.63 -7.81 -4.05
CA ASP A 137 -3.68 -8.44 -5.37
C ASP A 137 -4.94 -9.33 -5.44
N PRO A 138 -5.97 -8.98 -6.24
CA PRO A 138 -7.16 -9.80 -6.40
C PRO A 138 -6.92 -11.09 -7.20
N TYR A 139 -5.78 -11.22 -7.88
CA TYR A 139 -5.40 -12.40 -8.67
C TYR A 139 -4.44 -13.35 -7.92
N ALA A 140 -4.07 -13.03 -6.67
CA ALA A 140 -3.24 -13.91 -5.85
C ALA A 140 -4.03 -15.14 -5.35
N GLU A 141 -3.47 -16.33 -5.54
CA GLU A 141 -4.02 -17.58 -5.01
C GLU A 141 -4.08 -17.54 -3.48
N LYS A 142 -5.23 -17.88 -2.90
CA LYS A 142 -5.50 -17.74 -1.46
C LYS A 142 -4.56 -18.54 -0.55
N ASP A 143 -4.07 -19.67 -1.07
CA ASP A 143 -3.20 -20.59 -0.33
C ASP A 143 -1.69 -20.28 -0.55
N SER A 144 -1.38 -19.27 -1.38
CA SER A 144 0.00 -18.83 -1.59
C SER A 144 0.51 -18.02 -0.39
N SER A 145 1.81 -18.16 -0.08
CA SER A 145 2.47 -17.41 1.01
C SER A 145 2.48 -15.89 0.80
N GLY A 146 2.21 -15.42 -0.42
CA GLY A 146 2.08 -14.02 -0.79
C GLY A 146 0.65 -13.47 -0.75
N TYR A 147 -0.36 -14.28 -0.39
CA TYR A 147 -1.74 -13.82 -0.35
C TYR A 147 -1.98 -12.81 0.77
N ILE A 148 -2.52 -11.64 0.40
CA ILE A 148 -2.87 -10.57 1.34
C ILE A 148 -4.40 -10.39 1.32
N PRO A 149 -5.12 -10.86 2.35
CA PRO A 149 -6.55 -10.58 2.49
C PRO A 149 -6.79 -9.07 2.47
N TRP A 150 -7.83 -8.62 1.76
CA TRP A 150 -8.11 -7.19 1.61
C TRP A 150 -8.23 -6.43 2.94
N LYS A 151 -8.59 -7.09 4.04
CA LYS A 151 -8.64 -6.50 5.39
C LYS A 151 -7.26 -6.06 5.91
N ASN A 152 -6.20 -6.78 5.50
CA ASN A 152 -4.82 -6.59 5.95
C ASN A 152 -3.97 -5.79 4.95
N ALA A 153 -4.48 -5.57 3.74
CA ALA A 153 -3.78 -4.79 2.72
C ALA A 153 -3.61 -3.32 3.15
N GLN A 154 -2.39 -2.82 3.06
CA GLN A 154 -2.05 -1.42 3.33
C GLN A 154 -2.24 -0.53 2.10
N SER A 155 -2.14 -1.09 0.88
CA SER A 155 -2.39 -0.38 -0.38
C SER A 155 -3.39 -1.11 -1.27
N VAL A 156 -4.21 -0.34 -2.00
CA VAL A 156 -5.23 -0.80 -2.95
C VAL A 156 -5.01 -0.07 -4.27
N PRO A 157 -4.62 -0.77 -5.36
CA PRO A 157 -4.56 -0.18 -6.69
C PRO A 157 -5.96 -0.04 -7.27
N LEU A 158 -6.33 1.20 -7.65
CA LEU A 158 -7.65 1.56 -8.18
C LEU A 158 -7.79 1.34 -9.69
N HIS A 159 -6.67 1.23 -10.41
CA HIS A 159 -6.64 1.08 -11.87
C HIS A 159 -5.91 -0.21 -12.31
N GLY A 160 -5.82 -1.21 -11.43
CA GLY A 160 -5.08 -2.45 -11.66
C GLY A 160 -3.57 -2.31 -11.42
N SER A 161 -2.80 -3.31 -11.87
CA SER A 161 -1.33 -3.36 -11.68
C SER A 161 -0.61 -3.88 -12.93
N MET A 162 0.64 -3.49 -13.12
CA MET A 162 1.55 -4.09 -14.11
C MET A 162 2.33 -5.30 -13.56
N ASP A 163 2.06 -5.76 -12.32
CA ASP A 163 2.63 -7.01 -11.78
C ASP A 163 2.10 -8.26 -12.53
N ARG A 164 0.91 -8.16 -13.15
CA ARG A 164 0.12 -9.29 -13.64
C ARG A 164 -0.35 -9.10 -15.09
N LEU A 165 -0.36 -10.19 -15.83
CA LEU A 165 -1.08 -10.38 -17.09
C LEU A 165 -2.26 -11.33 -16.87
N VAL A 166 -3.37 -11.12 -17.59
CA VAL A 166 -4.53 -12.02 -17.61
C VAL A 166 -4.86 -12.37 -19.06
N CYS A 167 -5.19 -13.63 -19.31
CA CYS A 167 -5.68 -14.07 -20.61
C CYS A 167 -7.11 -13.60 -20.85
N GLN A 168 -7.33 -12.86 -21.94
CA GLN A 168 -8.66 -12.33 -22.30
C GLN A 168 -9.68 -13.41 -22.74
N LEU A 169 -9.26 -14.67 -22.89
CA LEU A 169 -10.13 -15.79 -23.32
C LEU A 169 -10.47 -16.78 -22.19
N CYS A 170 -9.50 -17.10 -21.32
CA CYS A 170 -9.67 -18.11 -20.28
C CYS A 170 -9.47 -17.60 -18.85
N SER A 171 -9.19 -16.29 -18.68
CA SER A 171 -9.02 -15.61 -17.40
C SER A 171 -7.87 -16.11 -16.52
N SER A 172 -7.03 -17.05 -16.98
CA SER A 172 -5.77 -17.42 -16.32
C SER A 172 -4.89 -16.19 -16.13
N SER A 173 -4.32 -16.04 -14.94
CA SER A 173 -3.39 -14.98 -14.56
C SER A 173 -1.93 -15.46 -14.57
N PHE A 174 -1.03 -14.59 -15.02
CA PHE A 174 0.40 -14.82 -15.11
C PHE A 174 1.14 -13.62 -14.50
N THR A 175 2.37 -13.82 -14.03
CA THR A 175 3.26 -12.70 -13.66
C THR A 175 3.74 -12.01 -14.95
N PHE A 176 3.71 -10.68 -14.99
CA PHE A 176 4.27 -9.93 -16.12
C PHE A 176 5.80 -9.89 -15.98
N SER A 177 6.51 -10.40 -17.00
CA SER A 177 7.98 -10.42 -17.06
C SER A 177 8.60 -9.08 -16.69
N GLU A 178 9.71 -9.14 -15.95
CA GLU A 178 10.47 -7.97 -15.50
C GLU A 178 11.54 -7.54 -16.52
N LYS A 179 11.88 -8.40 -17.49
CA LYS A 179 13.01 -8.17 -18.40
C LYS A 179 12.71 -8.54 -19.86
N PRO A 180 13.40 -7.90 -20.83
CA PRO A 180 13.22 -8.17 -22.27
C PRO A 180 13.70 -9.56 -22.72
N ASP A 181 14.67 -10.14 -22.02
CA ASP A 181 15.40 -11.37 -22.39
C ASP A 181 14.71 -12.67 -21.95
N GLU A 182 13.82 -12.63 -20.96
CA GLU A 182 13.06 -13.81 -20.52
C GLU A 182 11.92 -14.21 -21.48
N GLN A 183 11.50 -13.32 -22.37
CA GLN A 183 10.61 -13.50 -23.54
C GLN A 183 9.24 -14.21 -23.34
N ALA A 184 8.96 -14.72 -22.14
CA ALA A 184 7.73 -15.40 -21.76
C ALA A 184 6.84 -14.47 -20.94
N ASN A 185 5.55 -14.42 -21.26
CA ASN A 185 4.56 -13.58 -20.58
C ASN A 185 4.87 -12.08 -20.72
N SER A 186 4.95 -11.61 -21.97
CA SER A 186 4.85 -10.19 -22.35
C SER A 186 3.40 -9.81 -22.64
N ALA A 187 3.11 -8.50 -22.66
CA ALA A 187 1.79 -8.03 -23.08
C ALA A 187 1.57 -8.33 -24.58
N GLY A 188 0.39 -8.87 -24.93
CA GLY A 188 0.02 -9.22 -26.30
C GLY A 188 0.36 -10.66 -26.72
N ASP A 189 1.17 -11.38 -25.96
CA ASP A 189 1.58 -12.77 -26.23
C ASP A 189 0.40 -13.74 -26.21
N ALA A 190 0.57 -14.90 -26.86
CA ALA A 190 -0.37 -16.01 -26.76
C ALA A 190 -0.34 -16.62 -25.35
N CYS A 191 -1.51 -16.80 -24.73
CA CYS A 191 -1.63 -17.39 -23.41
C CYS A 191 -1.08 -18.84 -23.38
N PRO A 192 -0.12 -19.16 -22.48
CA PRO A 192 0.44 -20.51 -22.35
C PRO A 192 -0.62 -21.58 -22.14
N ASP A 193 -1.57 -21.38 -21.22
CA ASP A 193 -2.65 -22.34 -20.95
C ASP A 193 -3.57 -22.58 -22.15
N CYS A 194 -3.85 -21.54 -22.93
CA CYS A 194 -4.67 -21.70 -24.15
C CYS A 194 -3.91 -22.48 -25.22
N THR A 195 -2.62 -22.17 -25.39
CA THR A 195 -1.72 -22.82 -26.35
C THR A 195 -1.58 -24.31 -26.00
N ALA A 196 -1.21 -24.63 -24.76
CA ALA A 196 -1.10 -26.00 -24.26
C ALA A 196 -2.41 -26.81 -24.42
N ARG A 197 -3.58 -26.20 -24.15
CA ARG A 197 -4.88 -26.85 -24.41
C ARG A 197 -5.18 -27.05 -25.90
N SER A 198 -4.67 -26.19 -26.78
CA SER A 198 -4.81 -26.31 -28.23
C SER A 198 -3.91 -27.41 -28.78
N ASP A 199 -2.65 -27.45 -28.36
CA ASP A 199 -1.66 -28.44 -28.76
C ASP A 199 -2.03 -29.85 -28.28
N ALA A 200 -2.50 -29.97 -27.03
CA ALA A 200 -3.02 -31.22 -26.51
C ALA A 200 -4.20 -31.75 -27.33
N ARG A 201 -5.03 -30.88 -27.92
CA ARG A 201 -6.12 -31.28 -28.82
C ARG A 201 -5.59 -31.71 -30.19
N ALA A 202 -4.64 -30.97 -30.76
CA ALA A 202 -4.00 -31.34 -32.03
C ALA A 202 -3.32 -32.72 -31.94
N ALA A 203 -2.61 -32.99 -30.84
CA ALA A 203 -1.98 -34.29 -30.57
C ALA A 203 -2.99 -35.46 -30.49
N HIS A 204 -4.25 -35.19 -30.14
CA HIS A 204 -5.34 -36.17 -30.15
C HIS A 204 -6.15 -36.17 -31.48
N GLY A 205 -5.63 -35.58 -32.55
CA GLY A 205 -6.30 -35.49 -33.85
C GLY A 205 -7.55 -34.61 -33.85
N ARG A 206 -7.74 -33.76 -32.82
CA ARG A 206 -8.90 -32.87 -32.68
C ARG A 206 -8.58 -31.47 -33.20
N ARG A 207 -9.61 -30.76 -33.67
CA ARG A 207 -9.49 -29.35 -34.07
C ARG A 207 -8.88 -28.51 -32.95
N THR A 208 -7.87 -27.72 -33.29
CA THR A 208 -7.26 -26.68 -32.45
C THR A 208 -8.28 -25.64 -32.00
N LEU A 209 -7.97 -24.94 -30.91
CA LEU A 209 -8.72 -23.80 -30.39
C LEU A 209 -7.89 -22.52 -30.53
N PRO A 210 -8.52 -21.34 -30.67
CA PRO A 210 -7.79 -20.08 -30.66
C PRO A 210 -7.11 -19.85 -29.31
N ALA A 211 -5.88 -19.35 -29.33
CA ALA A 211 -5.20 -18.88 -28.13
C ALA A 211 -5.62 -17.44 -27.81
N GLY A 212 -6.08 -17.17 -26.58
CA GLY A 212 -6.33 -15.81 -26.13
C GLY A 212 -5.03 -15.05 -25.87
N LYS A 213 -5.04 -13.73 -26.07
CA LYS A 213 -3.89 -12.88 -25.76
C LYS A 213 -3.76 -12.58 -24.27
N LEU A 214 -2.54 -12.40 -23.81
CA LEU A 214 -2.21 -11.89 -22.48
C LEU A 214 -2.32 -10.36 -22.46
N ARG A 215 -2.98 -9.81 -21.44
CA ARG A 215 -3.15 -8.37 -21.26
C ARG A 215 -2.83 -7.96 -19.82
N PRO A 216 -2.11 -6.84 -19.58
CA PRO A 216 -1.91 -6.29 -18.24
C PRO A 216 -3.23 -6.03 -17.51
N THR A 217 -3.25 -6.23 -16.19
CA THR A 217 -4.47 -6.01 -15.38
C THR A 217 -4.91 -4.54 -15.23
N VAL A 218 -4.26 -3.65 -15.97
CA VAL A 218 -4.55 -2.21 -16.04
C VAL A 218 -5.96 -1.99 -16.60
N VAL A 219 -6.75 -1.23 -15.85
CA VAL A 219 -8.14 -0.87 -16.16
C VAL A 219 -8.15 0.38 -17.05
N LEU A 220 -8.95 0.31 -18.11
CA LEU A 220 -9.01 1.33 -19.16
C LEU A 220 -10.24 2.24 -19.00
N TYR A 221 -10.23 3.38 -19.68
CA TYR A 221 -11.44 4.17 -19.91
C TYR A 221 -12.42 3.36 -20.78
N GLU A 222 -13.71 3.59 -20.55
CA GLU A 222 -14.84 2.86 -21.15
C GLU A 222 -14.85 1.34 -20.89
N GLU A 223 -14.09 0.86 -19.89
CA GLU A 223 -14.08 -0.51 -19.42
C GLU A 223 -14.57 -0.60 -17.96
N PRO A 224 -15.45 -1.56 -17.60
CA PRO A 224 -15.84 -1.77 -16.21
C PRO A 224 -14.67 -2.35 -15.40
N HIS A 225 -14.41 -1.79 -14.21
CA HIS A 225 -13.38 -2.32 -13.32
C HIS A 225 -13.75 -3.75 -12.85
N PRO A 226 -12.94 -4.80 -13.12
CA PRO A 226 -13.34 -6.19 -12.93
C PRO A 226 -13.64 -6.54 -11.46
N HIS A 227 -12.93 -5.90 -10.51
CA HIS A 227 -13.12 -6.09 -9.06
C HIS A 227 -13.82 -4.90 -8.38
N CYS A 228 -14.73 -4.22 -9.09
CA CYS A 228 -15.41 -3.01 -8.59
C CYS A 228 -16.14 -3.22 -7.26
N GLU A 229 -16.80 -4.37 -7.09
CA GLU A 229 -17.49 -4.72 -5.85
C GLU A 229 -16.54 -4.84 -4.66
N ASP A 230 -15.37 -5.44 -4.85
CA ASP A 230 -14.42 -5.66 -3.77
C ASP A 230 -13.75 -4.36 -3.34
N ILE A 231 -13.43 -3.49 -4.30
CA ILE A 231 -13.03 -2.11 -4.01
C ILE A 231 -14.14 -1.37 -3.24
N ALA A 232 -15.41 -1.49 -3.66
CA ALA A 232 -16.53 -0.89 -2.94
C ALA A 232 -16.72 -1.45 -1.52
N LYS A 233 -16.48 -2.76 -1.30
CA LYS A 233 -16.48 -3.41 0.03
C LYS A 233 -15.35 -2.85 0.91
N ILE A 234 -14.14 -2.70 0.36
CA ILE A 234 -12.98 -2.12 1.06
C ILE A 234 -13.23 -0.66 1.46
N ILE A 235 -13.71 0.18 0.54
CA ILE A 235 -14.07 1.58 0.81
C ILE A 235 -15.16 1.66 1.90
N SER A 236 -16.19 0.81 1.79
CA SER A 236 -17.29 0.75 2.78
C SER A 236 -16.83 0.28 4.17
N HIS A 237 -15.76 -0.51 4.25
CA HIS A 237 -15.12 -0.87 5.51
C HIS A 237 -14.34 0.33 6.08
N ASP A 238 -13.51 0.98 5.26
CA ASP A 238 -12.63 2.04 5.71
C ASP A 238 -13.38 3.32 6.08
N SER A 239 -14.43 3.70 5.34
CA SER A 239 -15.36 4.78 5.74
C SER A 239 -16.02 4.49 7.09
N ARG A 240 -16.40 3.24 7.39
CA ARG A 240 -16.95 2.89 8.72
C ARG A 240 -15.88 2.93 9.83
N ALA A 241 -14.62 2.64 9.49
CA ALA A 241 -13.50 2.80 10.43
C ALA A 241 -13.22 4.27 10.75
N LEU A 242 -13.32 5.17 9.75
CA LEU A 242 -13.24 6.63 9.94
C LEU A 242 -14.42 7.18 10.75
N ALA A 243 -15.63 6.68 10.52
CA ALA A 243 -16.86 7.05 11.24
C ALA A 243 -16.95 6.51 12.69
N SER A 244 -15.96 5.72 13.15
CA SER A 244 -16.06 5.00 14.41
C SER A 244 -15.90 5.90 15.64
N ARG A 245 -16.98 6.11 16.39
CA ARG A 245 -16.98 6.91 17.64
C ARG A 245 -16.08 6.36 18.76
N ARG A 246 -15.57 5.12 18.64
CA ARG A 246 -14.59 4.57 19.61
C ARG A 246 -13.33 5.44 19.72
N ASP A 247 -12.93 6.09 18.63
CA ASP A 247 -11.75 6.95 18.56
C ASP A 247 -12.11 8.45 18.49
N SER A 248 -13.28 8.86 19.00
CA SER A 248 -13.83 10.23 18.87
C SER A 248 -12.97 11.38 19.46
N LYS A 249 -11.84 11.08 20.11
CA LYS A 249 -10.84 12.07 20.56
C LYS A 249 -9.61 12.15 19.65
N THR A 250 -9.60 11.42 18.54
CA THR A 250 -8.44 11.32 17.63
C THR A 250 -8.75 11.95 16.28
N THR A 251 -7.77 12.67 15.74
CA THR A 251 -7.82 13.23 14.40
C THR A 251 -7.62 12.13 13.36
N ASN A 252 -8.55 12.01 12.42
CA ASN A 252 -8.38 11.31 11.16
C ASN A 252 -7.79 12.28 10.11
N VAL A 253 -6.96 11.79 9.20
CA VAL A 253 -6.45 12.58 8.07
C VAL A 253 -6.65 11.85 6.76
N VAL A 254 -7.25 12.52 5.79
CA VAL A 254 -7.30 12.12 4.38
C VAL A 254 -6.27 12.95 3.62
N LEU A 255 -5.18 12.33 3.20
CA LEU A 255 -4.13 12.96 2.39
C LEU A 255 -4.39 12.66 0.91
N ILE A 256 -4.27 13.66 0.05
CA ILE A 256 -4.42 13.51 -1.40
C ILE A 256 -3.16 14.05 -2.07
N PHE A 257 -2.37 13.18 -2.70
CA PHE A 257 -1.02 13.49 -3.17
C PHE A 257 -0.87 13.32 -4.69
N GLY A 258 -0.29 14.32 -5.36
CA GLY A 258 0.19 14.20 -6.74
C GLY A 258 -0.90 13.84 -7.76
N THR A 259 -2.13 14.29 -7.54
CA THR A 259 -3.29 13.94 -8.38
C THR A 259 -4.19 15.14 -8.65
N THR A 260 -4.64 15.24 -9.90
CA THR A 260 -5.62 16.24 -10.36
C THR A 260 -7.08 15.80 -10.19
N LEU A 261 -7.34 14.58 -9.67
CA LEU A 261 -8.68 14.03 -9.40
C LEU A 261 -9.69 14.20 -10.56
N LYS A 262 -9.18 14.15 -11.80
CA LYS A 262 -10.00 14.22 -13.03
C LYS A 262 -10.84 12.94 -13.23
N VAL A 263 -10.34 11.78 -12.76
CA VAL A 263 -11.06 10.49 -12.79
C VAL A 263 -12.29 10.52 -11.86
N PRO A 264 -13.51 10.24 -12.36
CA PRO A 264 -14.75 10.34 -11.56
C PRO A 264 -14.77 9.43 -10.31
N GLY A 265 -14.36 8.17 -10.43
CA GLY A 265 -14.33 7.21 -9.32
C GLY A 265 -13.46 7.69 -8.14
N CYS A 266 -12.25 8.18 -8.44
CA CYS A 266 -11.34 8.75 -7.44
C CYS A 266 -11.94 9.99 -6.75
N ARG A 267 -12.72 10.80 -7.47
CA ARG A 267 -13.41 11.96 -6.90
C ARG A 267 -14.51 11.55 -5.92
N GLN A 268 -15.28 10.51 -6.26
CA GLN A 268 -16.31 9.94 -5.37
C GLN A 268 -15.69 9.29 -4.13
N LEU A 269 -14.59 8.53 -4.31
CA LEU A 269 -13.80 7.94 -3.23
C LEU A 269 -13.38 9.00 -2.18
N VAL A 270 -12.70 10.07 -2.62
CA VAL A 270 -12.25 11.14 -1.72
C VAL A 270 -13.42 11.75 -0.96
N ARG A 271 -14.54 12.06 -1.63
CA ARG A 271 -15.74 12.59 -0.98
C ARG A 271 -16.28 11.65 0.10
N ARG A 272 -16.40 10.36 -0.21
CA ARG A 272 -16.92 9.34 0.70
C ARG A 272 -16.02 9.07 1.92
N LEU A 273 -14.71 9.29 1.78
CA LEU A 273 -13.75 9.21 2.88
C LEU A 273 -13.80 10.48 3.75
N ALA A 274 -13.73 11.65 3.14
CA ALA A 274 -13.78 12.94 3.84
C ALA A 274 -15.08 13.14 4.64
N THR A 275 -16.22 12.80 4.04
CA THR A 275 -17.54 12.98 4.66
C THR A 275 -17.93 11.86 5.64
N ALA A 276 -17.10 10.84 5.83
CA ALA A 276 -17.38 9.73 6.76
C ALA A 276 -17.40 10.16 8.23
N SER A 277 -16.60 11.18 8.60
CA SER A 277 -16.63 11.79 9.94
C SER A 277 -16.14 13.25 9.86
N PRO A 278 -16.96 14.19 9.37
CA PRO A 278 -16.51 15.55 9.04
C PRO A 278 -15.87 16.30 10.23
N GLU A 279 -16.40 16.12 11.44
CA GLU A 279 -15.91 16.83 12.63
C GLU A 279 -14.51 16.38 13.10
N ASN A 280 -14.13 15.13 12.82
CA ASN A 280 -12.86 14.53 13.26
C ASN A 280 -11.85 14.32 12.13
N THR A 281 -12.23 14.58 10.88
CA THR A 281 -11.40 14.31 9.69
C THR A 281 -10.87 15.61 9.12
N ILE A 282 -9.58 15.63 8.77
CA ILE A 282 -8.97 16.71 8.01
C ILE A 282 -8.61 16.16 6.63
N THR A 283 -9.09 16.81 5.58
CA THR A 283 -8.76 16.48 4.20
C THR A 283 -7.78 17.50 3.64
N ILE A 284 -6.60 17.02 3.24
CA ILE A 284 -5.50 17.85 2.75
C ILE A 284 -5.08 17.36 1.36
N LEU A 285 -5.15 18.26 0.37
CA LEU A 285 -4.60 18.03 -0.96
C LEU A 285 -3.22 18.67 -1.05
N VAL A 286 -2.22 17.92 -1.52
CA VAL A 286 -0.85 18.40 -1.77
C VAL A 286 -0.49 18.12 -3.22
N ASN A 287 -0.24 19.18 -3.98
CA ASN A 287 0.09 19.10 -5.40
C ASN A 287 0.91 20.33 -5.84
N ASN A 288 1.69 20.21 -6.91
CA ASN A 288 2.47 21.34 -7.45
C ASN A 288 1.58 22.45 -8.01
N GLU A 289 0.40 22.10 -8.53
CA GLU A 289 -0.59 23.02 -9.10
C GLU A 289 -1.90 23.02 -8.31
N PRO A 290 -2.66 24.13 -8.29
CA PRO A 290 -3.99 24.15 -7.69
C PRO A 290 -4.98 23.25 -8.45
N VAL A 291 -5.65 22.35 -7.73
CA VAL A 291 -6.62 21.37 -8.24
C VAL A 291 -8.05 21.68 -7.79
N CYS A 292 -8.21 22.29 -6.62
CA CYS A 292 -9.51 22.50 -5.99
C CYS A 292 -10.21 23.78 -6.48
N GLY A 293 -11.33 23.60 -7.20
CA GLY A 293 -12.35 24.64 -7.40
C GLY A 293 -13.52 24.52 -6.42
N LYS A 294 -14.63 25.23 -6.71
CA LYS A 294 -15.87 25.24 -5.90
C LYS A 294 -16.46 23.83 -5.63
N SER A 295 -16.20 22.85 -6.50
CA SER A 295 -16.70 21.47 -6.40
C SER A 295 -16.06 20.62 -5.28
N TRP A 296 -15.13 21.21 -4.52
CA TRP A 296 -14.44 20.63 -3.36
C TRP A 296 -14.76 21.34 -2.04
N ASP A 297 -15.70 22.29 -2.05
CA ASP A 297 -16.10 22.99 -0.84
C ASP A 297 -16.74 22.04 0.19
N GLY A 298 -16.43 22.22 1.47
CA GLY A 298 -16.84 21.30 2.54
C GLY A 298 -16.27 19.87 2.44
N ILE A 299 -15.34 19.60 1.51
CA ILE A 299 -14.72 18.27 1.30
C ILE A 299 -13.21 18.33 1.56
N VAL A 300 -12.52 19.33 1.01
CA VAL A 300 -11.09 19.57 1.21
C VAL A 300 -10.93 20.80 2.11
N ASP A 301 -10.27 20.65 3.26
CA ASP A 301 -10.03 21.76 4.18
C ASP A 301 -8.86 22.62 3.68
N TYR A 302 -7.77 21.96 3.29
CA TYR A 302 -6.50 22.59 2.94
C TYR A 302 -5.99 22.13 1.58
N GLN A 303 -5.68 23.09 0.72
CA GLN A 303 -4.94 22.88 -0.52
C GLN A 303 -3.52 23.43 -0.36
N ILE A 304 -2.55 22.53 -0.33
CA ILE A 304 -1.14 22.85 -0.19
C ILE A 304 -0.49 22.83 -1.58
N ILE A 305 -0.02 23.99 -2.03
CA ILE A 305 0.68 24.15 -3.30
C ILE A 305 2.18 23.95 -3.06
N GLY A 306 2.75 22.89 -3.65
CA GLY A 306 4.17 22.55 -3.59
C GLY A 306 4.42 21.04 -3.69
N SER A 307 5.71 20.66 -3.68
CA SER A 307 6.13 19.27 -3.81
C SER A 307 5.62 18.41 -2.65
N VAL A 308 5.04 17.25 -3.00
CA VAL A 308 4.67 16.20 -2.04
C VAL A 308 5.88 15.73 -1.22
N GLU A 309 7.10 15.77 -1.79
CA GLU A 309 8.31 15.32 -1.11
C GLU A 309 8.75 16.26 0.01
N ASP A 310 8.68 17.59 -0.18
CA ASP A 310 8.97 18.54 0.90
C ASP A 310 7.86 18.54 1.96
N TRP A 311 6.60 18.30 1.57
CA TRP A 311 5.51 18.07 2.54
C TRP A 311 5.80 16.86 3.43
N CYS A 312 6.13 15.71 2.84
CA CYS A 312 6.50 14.49 3.58
C CYS A 312 7.71 14.75 4.49
N SER A 313 8.76 15.38 3.96
CA SER A 313 9.97 15.75 4.70
C SER A 313 9.68 16.64 5.91
N ARG A 314 8.71 17.56 5.83
CA ARG A 314 8.31 18.42 6.95
C ARG A 314 7.55 17.65 8.04
N ILE A 315 6.65 16.74 7.66
CA ILE A 315 5.96 15.87 8.64
C ILE A 315 6.97 14.95 9.33
N GLU A 316 7.92 14.37 8.59
CA GLU A 316 8.99 13.54 9.16
C GLU A 316 9.90 14.30 10.12
N ARG A 317 10.33 15.52 9.76
CA ARG A 317 11.06 16.42 10.68
C ARG A 317 10.26 16.69 11.95
N GLN A 318 8.93 16.88 11.85
CA GLN A 318 8.05 17.09 13.00
C GLN A 318 7.95 15.85 13.91
N TRP A 319 7.83 14.64 13.36
CA TRP A 319 7.89 13.39 14.13
C TRP A 319 9.26 13.17 14.78
N ASN A 320 10.35 13.47 14.06
CA ASN A 320 11.71 13.34 14.57
C ASN A 320 12.00 14.36 15.70
N ALA A 321 11.41 15.55 15.65
CA ALA A 321 11.44 16.49 16.76
C ALA A 321 10.64 15.97 17.98
N GLN A 322 9.42 15.48 17.78
CA GLN A 322 8.57 14.94 18.84
C GLN A 322 9.21 13.72 19.55
N THR A 323 9.81 12.80 18.79
CA THR A 323 10.50 11.63 19.35
C THR A 323 11.79 12.01 20.09
N LYS A 324 12.59 12.96 19.57
CA LYS A 324 13.74 13.52 20.30
C LYS A 324 13.33 14.16 21.62
N ILE A 325 12.29 14.99 21.63
CA ILE A 325 11.74 15.62 22.85
C ILE A 325 11.27 14.54 23.84
N THR A 326 10.54 13.53 23.37
CA THR A 326 10.04 12.44 24.23
C THR A 326 11.18 11.62 24.84
N ARG A 327 12.25 11.36 24.07
CA ARG A 327 13.45 10.66 24.55
C ARG A 327 14.20 11.50 25.58
N TRP A 328 14.42 12.78 25.31
CA TRP A 328 15.04 13.73 26.26
C TRP A 328 14.22 13.85 27.56
N ALA A 329 12.90 13.96 27.48
CA ALA A 329 12.03 14.03 28.65
C ALA A 329 12.08 12.75 29.50
N ARG A 330 12.19 11.57 28.87
CA ARG A 330 12.41 10.29 29.58
C ARG A 330 13.79 10.23 30.23
N THR A 331 14.85 10.65 29.54
CA THR A 331 16.21 10.73 30.12
C THR A 331 16.24 11.68 31.30
N ARG A 332 15.66 12.89 31.18
CA ARG A 332 15.59 13.87 32.26
C ARG A 332 14.83 13.34 33.47
N LYS A 333 13.64 12.74 33.29
CA LYS A 333 12.92 12.07 34.39
C LYS A 333 13.75 10.99 35.09
N ARG A 334 14.58 10.24 34.36
CA ARG A 334 15.48 9.24 34.94
C ARG A 334 16.60 9.90 35.76
N VAL A 335 17.20 10.98 35.27
CA VAL A 335 18.18 11.78 36.04
C VAL A 335 17.54 12.39 37.29
N ASP A 336 16.37 13.02 37.17
CA ASP A 336 15.61 13.60 38.30
C ASP A 336 15.20 12.54 39.34
N SER A 337 15.03 11.27 38.92
CA SER A 337 14.72 10.14 39.82
C SER A 337 15.99 9.64 40.54
N ASN A 338 17.07 9.41 39.80
CA ASN A 338 18.37 9.04 40.36
C ASN A 338 18.91 10.10 41.32
N GLU A 339 18.70 11.40 41.04
CA GLU A 339 19.06 12.48 41.97
C GLU A 339 18.24 12.46 43.26
N LYS A 340 16.97 12.04 43.21
CA LYS A 340 16.13 11.88 44.40
C LYS A 340 16.55 10.66 45.21
N GLU A 341 16.78 9.52 44.56
CA GLU A 341 17.28 8.31 45.20
C GLU A 341 18.63 8.56 45.89
N ASN A 342 19.57 9.25 45.24
CA ASN A 342 20.83 9.64 45.87
C ASN A 342 20.65 10.60 47.06
N LYS A 343 19.74 11.59 46.96
CA LYS A 343 19.45 12.52 48.07
C LYS A 343 18.77 11.82 49.26
N GLU A 344 17.90 10.85 49.02
CA GLU A 344 17.30 10.00 50.06
C GLU A 344 18.33 9.03 50.67
N HIS A 345 19.30 8.56 49.88
CA HIS A 345 20.40 7.72 50.37
C HIS A 345 21.38 8.51 51.25
N ASP A 346 21.77 9.73 50.86
CA ASP A 346 22.62 10.63 51.66
C ASP A 346 21.92 11.09 52.96
N GLN A 347 20.61 11.33 52.93
CA GLN A 347 19.83 11.65 54.13
C GLN A 347 19.75 10.47 55.09
N ASN A 348 19.49 9.25 54.60
CA ASN A 348 19.50 8.03 55.43
C ASN A 348 20.90 7.70 55.97
N ALA A 349 21.97 7.90 55.18
CA ALA A 349 23.35 7.73 55.63
C ALA A 349 23.75 8.74 56.72
N SER A 350 23.17 9.95 56.68
CA SER A 350 23.35 10.98 57.71
C SER A 350 22.59 10.66 59.00
N PHE A 351 21.41 10.04 58.90
CA PHE A 351 20.60 9.65 60.06
C PHE A 351 21.18 8.44 60.83
N ASN A 352 21.89 7.54 60.14
CA ASN A 352 22.39 6.30 60.73
C ASN A 352 23.76 6.43 61.44
N LYS A 353 24.20 7.65 61.77
CA LYS A 353 25.48 7.94 62.47
C LYS A 353 25.38 8.02 64.01
N GLN A 354 24.22 7.73 64.59
CA GLN A 354 24.03 7.70 66.06
C GLN A 354 23.54 6.33 66.56
N LEU A 355 24.45 5.35 66.61
CA LEU A 355 24.26 4.12 67.40
C LEU A 355 25.53 3.82 68.21
N PRO A 356 25.43 3.32 69.47
CA PRO A 356 26.58 3.22 70.36
C PRO A 356 27.54 2.07 70.01
N VAL A 357 28.83 2.31 70.21
CA VAL A 357 29.89 1.31 70.10
C VAL A 357 29.68 0.20 71.15
N ARG A 358 29.62 -1.06 70.71
CA ARG A 358 29.69 -2.23 71.63
C ARG A 358 31.14 -2.57 71.98
N PRO A 359 31.44 -2.96 73.23
CA PRO A 359 32.80 -3.29 73.66
C PRO A 359 33.29 -4.64 73.12
N PRO A 360 34.63 -4.85 73.03
CA PRO A 360 35.20 -6.06 72.44
C PRO A 360 35.14 -7.25 73.39
N THR A 361 34.76 -8.42 72.87
CA THR A 361 34.95 -9.71 73.56
C THR A 361 36.11 -10.49 72.93
N SER A 362 36.83 -11.24 73.76
CA SER A 362 38.22 -11.62 73.45
C SER A 362 38.43 -13.10 73.13
N LYS A 363 39.19 -13.33 72.04
CA LYS A 363 40.15 -14.43 71.81
C LYS A 363 39.70 -15.89 72.05
N LYS A 364 39.88 -16.72 71.01
CA LYS A 364 40.96 -17.73 71.04
C LYS A 364 41.50 -18.08 69.65
N ARG A 365 42.80 -18.36 69.62
CA ARG A 365 43.69 -18.50 68.43
C ARG A 365 43.57 -19.87 67.76
N LYS A 366 43.89 -19.93 66.46
CA LYS A 366 44.87 -20.88 65.90
C LYS A 366 45.68 -20.20 64.79
N ALA A 367 46.97 -20.48 64.73
CA ALA A 367 47.93 -20.04 63.69
C ALA A 367 48.21 -21.23 62.72
N CYS A 368 48.97 -21.18 61.62
CA CYS A 368 49.74 -20.14 60.90
C CYS A 368 49.21 -20.07 59.42
N SER A 369 49.79 -19.45 58.38
CA SER A 369 51.09 -18.74 58.13
C SER A 369 50.83 -17.59 57.10
N ALA A 370 51.70 -16.62 56.79
CA ALA A 370 52.96 -16.60 56.00
C ALA A 370 52.89 -17.32 54.63
N SER A 371 53.18 -16.70 53.47
CA SER A 371 53.75 -15.36 53.19
C SER A 371 53.61 -14.98 51.70
N ASP A 372 53.67 -13.68 51.38
CA ASP A 372 54.22 -13.06 50.15
C ASP A 372 53.62 -13.44 48.76
N SER A 373 53.64 -12.60 47.72
CA SER A 373 53.83 -11.14 47.58
C SER A 373 53.41 -10.70 46.16
N GLU A 374 53.12 -9.39 46.01
CA GLU A 374 53.31 -8.56 44.81
C GLU A 374 52.48 -8.73 43.51
N ASN A 375 52.19 -7.56 42.95
CA ASN A 375 51.62 -7.26 41.64
C ASN A 375 52.43 -7.85 40.47
N THR A 376 51.84 -7.90 39.27
CA THR A 376 52.17 -6.97 38.16
C THR A 376 51.07 -7.05 37.08
N GLU A 377 50.80 -5.93 36.40
CA GLU A 377 49.83 -5.77 35.31
C GLU A 377 50.40 -6.18 33.92
N VAL A 378 49.59 -5.92 32.86
CA VAL A 378 49.99 -5.50 31.48
C VAL A 378 49.78 -6.47 30.28
N PHE A 379 48.65 -6.23 29.58
CA PHE A 379 48.45 -6.04 28.11
C PHE A 379 48.29 -7.20 27.09
N VAL A 380 47.20 -7.08 26.29
CA VAL A 380 46.91 -7.43 24.86
C VAL A 380 47.44 -8.75 24.20
N ASP A 381 46.84 -9.31 23.15
CA ASP A 381 46.01 -8.72 22.08
C ASP A 381 44.99 -9.69 21.41
N VAL A 382 44.24 -9.16 20.44
CA VAL A 382 43.15 -9.76 19.66
C VAL A 382 43.61 -10.66 18.50
N VAL A 383 43.03 -11.85 18.34
CA VAL A 383 42.77 -12.48 17.01
C VAL A 383 41.42 -13.21 17.01
N THR A 384 40.74 -13.19 15.86
CA THR A 384 39.33 -13.58 15.65
C THR A 384 39.18 -14.81 14.73
N VAL A 385 37.95 -15.31 14.62
CA VAL A 385 37.39 -16.21 13.56
C VAL A 385 37.58 -17.73 13.73
N GLY A 386 36.48 -18.47 13.50
CA GLY A 386 36.54 -19.87 13.04
C GLY A 386 35.74 -20.89 13.86
N ARG A 387 34.42 -20.98 13.66
CA ARG A 387 33.64 -22.19 14.01
C ARG A 387 32.62 -22.51 12.92
N GLU A 388 32.93 -23.55 12.16
CA GLU A 388 32.00 -24.25 11.28
C GLU A 388 31.04 -25.13 12.11
N VAL A 389 29.88 -25.45 11.53
CA VAL A 389 28.85 -26.30 12.13
C VAL A 389 28.81 -27.62 11.35
N PRO A 390 28.91 -28.79 11.99
CA PRO A 390 28.86 -30.07 11.30
C PRO A 390 27.42 -30.53 11.03
N ASP A 391 27.23 -31.10 9.85
CA ASP A 391 26.00 -31.67 9.31
C ASP A 391 25.75 -33.09 9.84
N GLN A 392 24.49 -33.50 10.03
CA GLN A 392 24.09 -34.90 10.26
C GLN A 392 22.71 -35.23 9.67
N HIS A 393 22.74 -36.05 8.60
CA HIS A 393 21.55 -36.69 8.02
C HIS A 393 20.94 -37.76 8.93
N ALA A 394 19.60 -37.86 8.92
CA ALA A 394 18.89 -39.10 9.26
C ALA A 394 17.58 -39.25 8.45
N SER A 395 17.58 -40.16 7.47
CA SER A 395 16.42 -40.41 6.59
C SER A 395 15.40 -41.38 7.20
N LYS A 396 14.09 -41.12 7.03
CA LYS A 396 13.03 -42.13 7.21
C LYS A 396 12.01 -42.08 6.06
N LYS A 397 11.75 -43.23 5.44
CA LYS A 397 10.75 -43.44 4.37
C LYS A 397 9.36 -43.71 4.96
N PRO A 398 8.27 -43.35 4.27
CA PRO A 398 6.98 -44.03 4.37
C PRO A 398 6.73 -45.00 3.18
N LYS A 399 5.86 -45.99 3.39
CA LYS A 399 5.36 -46.94 2.38
C LYS A 399 4.03 -46.45 1.77
N PRO A 400 3.61 -46.94 0.58
CA PRO A 400 2.39 -46.47 -0.09
C PRO A 400 1.11 -47.21 0.34
N ALA A 401 -0.03 -46.53 0.25
CA ALA A 401 -1.38 -47.08 0.21
C ALA A 401 -2.14 -46.33 -0.90
N GLN A 402 -2.39 -46.98 -2.05
CA GLN A 402 -3.64 -47.66 -2.40
C GLN A 402 -4.82 -46.71 -2.69
N ALA A 403 -5.34 -46.82 -3.91
CA ALA A 403 -6.47 -46.06 -4.42
C ALA A 403 -7.81 -46.69 -4.01
N TYR A 404 -8.85 -45.86 -3.95
CA TYR A 404 -10.24 -46.28 -4.04
C TYR A 404 -11.00 -45.32 -4.96
N SER A 405 -11.84 -45.89 -5.83
CA SER A 405 -12.74 -45.18 -6.74
C SER A 405 -14.19 -45.20 -6.21
N ASP A 406 -15.08 -44.58 -6.98
CA ASP A 406 -16.56 -44.59 -6.83
C ASP A 406 -17.09 -43.64 -5.73
N GLY A 407 -18.27 -43.00 -5.86
CA GLY A 407 -19.18 -42.92 -7.00
C GLY A 407 -20.43 -42.07 -6.70
N PHE A 408 -20.65 -41.02 -7.49
CA PHE A 408 -21.89 -40.33 -7.92
C PHE A 408 -23.21 -40.26 -7.08
N VAL A 409 -23.92 -39.13 -7.29
CA VAL A 409 -25.39 -38.81 -7.14
C VAL A 409 -25.76 -37.81 -6.00
N PRO A 410 -26.50 -36.71 -6.30
CA PRO A 410 -26.82 -35.64 -5.34
C PRO A 410 -28.27 -35.68 -4.78
N ALA A 411 -28.48 -35.05 -3.61
CA ALA A 411 -29.81 -34.86 -3.03
C ALA A 411 -30.47 -33.54 -3.44
N ARG A 412 -31.67 -33.60 -4.04
CA ARG A 412 -32.59 -32.46 -4.21
C ARG A 412 -33.73 -32.52 -3.18
N ARG A 413 -33.96 -31.43 -2.45
CA ARG A 413 -35.25 -31.02 -1.87
C ARG A 413 -35.24 -29.48 -1.79
N SER A 414 -35.95 -28.75 -2.65
CA SER A 414 -37.40 -28.52 -2.69
C SER A 414 -37.88 -27.48 -1.70
N LEU A 415 -38.28 -26.30 -2.20
CA LEU A 415 -39.50 -25.58 -1.83
C LEU A 415 -39.78 -24.48 -2.88
N ARG A 416 -41.00 -24.49 -3.43
CA ARG A 416 -41.60 -23.39 -4.20
C ARG A 416 -42.79 -22.85 -3.38
N ILE A 417 -43.35 -21.73 -3.84
CA ILE A 417 -44.60 -21.07 -3.39
C ILE A 417 -44.41 -20.01 -2.30
N ALA A 418 -44.20 -18.78 -2.75
CA ALA A 418 -44.73 -17.55 -2.16
C ALA A 418 -44.59 -16.40 -3.18
N GLU A 419 -45.34 -16.48 -4.30
CA GLU A 419 -45.28 -15.49 -5.37
C GLU A 419 -46.70 -15.17 -5.86
N LYS A 420 -47.14 -13.92 -5.66
CA LYS A 420 -48.24 -13.18 -6.34
C LYS A 420 -48.68 -11.96 -5.52
N ARG A 421 -47.90 -10.87 -5.60
CA ARG A 421 -48.32 -9.47 -5.35
C ARG A 421 -47.11 -8.55 -5.59
N SER A 422 -46.96 -8.05 -6.83
CA SER A 422 -46.13 -6.88 -7.24
C SER A 422 -45.90 -6.76 -8.77
N LEU A 423 -46.47 -7.63 -9.62
CA LEU A 423 -46.21 -7.58 -11.08
C LEU A 423 -46.87 -6.38 -11.78
N GLU A 424 -47.97 -5.83 -11.25
CA GLU A 424 -48.68 -4.67 -11.84
C GLU A 424 -48.08 -3.32 -11.41
N ASP A 425 -47.30 -3.28 -10.32
CA ASP A 425 -46.55 -2.08 -9.89
C ASP A 425 -45.26 -1.89 -10.71
N PHE A 426 -44.74 -2.95 -11.35
CA PHE A 426 -43.47 -2.91 -12.08
C PHE A 426 -43.60 -2.38 -13.51
N GLU A 427 -44.72 -2.65 -14.20
CA GLU A 427 -44.93 -2.20 -15.58
C GLU A 427 -45.23 -0.69 -15.68
N ASN A 428 -45.90 -0.11 -14.67
CA ASN A 428 -46.22 1.33 -14.64
C ASN A 428 -45.01 2.25 -14.40
N ILE A 429 -43.86 1.71 -14.00
CA ILE A 429 -42.59 2.47 -13.84
C ILE A 429 -41.74 2.43 -15.12
N LEU A 430 -41.95 1.44 -16.01
CA LEU A 430 -41.18 1.26 -17.24
C LEU A 430 -41.64 2.15 -18.41
N ALA A 431 -42.78 2.82 -18.29
CA ALA A 431 -43.39 3.59 -19.37
C ALA A 431 -42.93 5.06 -19.51
N SER A 432 -42.07 5.58 -18.62
CA SER A 432 -41.75 7.02 -18.56
C SER A 432 -40.28 7.40 -18.75
N GLN A 433 -39.40 6.48 -19.19
CA GLN A 433 -38.00 6.76 -19.47
C GLN A 433 -37.54 6.22 -20.84
N GLN A 434 -37.78 7.01 -21.88
CA GLN A 434 -37.02 6.92 -23.13
C GLN A 434 -36.03 8.09 -23.23
N ILE A 435 -34.83 7.81 -23.74
CA ILE A 435 -33.80 8.78 -24.19
C ILE A 435 -33.03 9.51 -23.06
N GLN A 436 -32.00 8.86 -22.48
CA GLN A 436 -30.60 9.13 -22.84
C GLN A 436 -29.60 8.15 -22.17
N THR A 437 -28.51 7.86 -22.89
CA THR A 437 -27.56 6.78 -22.63
C THR A 437 -26.47 7.13 -21.60
N SER A 438 -26.10 6.11 -20.81
CA SER A 438 -24.75 5.88 -20.26
C SER A 438 -24.15 6.94 -19.31
N ILE A 439 -24.22 6.68 -18.00
CA ILE A 439 -23.13 6.68 -16.98
C ILE A 439 -23.77 6.62 -15.59
N GLN A 440 -24.09 5.42 -15.08
CA GLN A 440 -24.38 5.23 -13.65
C GLN A 440 -24.27 3.76 -13.18
N ILE A 441 -23.05 3.24 -13.03
CA ILE A 441 -22.78 2.07 -12.16
C ILE A 441 -21.57 2.37 -11.28
N CYS A 442 -21.82 3.17 -10.23
CA CYS A 442 -21.12 3.18 -8.93
C CYS A 442 -21.76 4.25 -8.03
N THR A 443 -23.04 4.08 -7.72
CA THR A 443 -23.77 4.75 -6.63
C THR A 443 -24.65 3.74 -5.94
#